data_AF-A0A182MYG7-F1
#
_entry.id   AF-A0A182MYG7-F1
#
_cell.length_a   1.000
_cell.length_b   1.000
_cell.length_c   1.000
_cell.angle_alpha   90.00
_cell.angle_beta   90.00
_cell.angle_gamma   90.00
#
_symmetry.space_group_name_H-M   'P 1'
#
loop_
_entity.id
_entity.type
_entity.pdbx_description
1 polymer ?
#
loop_
_entity_poly.entity_id
_entity_poly.type
_entity_poly.pdbx_seq_one_letter_code
_entity_poly.pdbx_strand_id
1 'polypeptide(L)'
;MNAFGDNFEQSEVDPAAEFLAREQNALAGLEDEIPPVAPGAAALASNGSVDGDPVPKAEDDNDDFAGFTVPKQVTEEPEKIRKWREDQKARLEEKDREEERKKEELREQARKELEDWYKHHEETISKTKAANRNAEKQFVAETDEIEPGTEWERIAKLCDFNPKTNKSSKDISRMRSIILQLKQNPIQATKKV
;
A
#
# COMPACT_ATOMS: atom_id res chain seq x y z
N MET A 1 23.43 -7.09 -24.04
CA MET A 1 23.17 -8.05 -22.93
C MET A 1 21.70 -7.93 -22.60
N ASN A 2 20.90 -8.82 -23.19
CA ASN A 2 19.52 -9.06 -22.80
C ASN A 2 19.56 -9.87 -21.50
N ALA A 3 19.23 -9.27 -20.37
CA ALA A 3 19.16 -9.95 -19.07
C ALA A 3 18.23 -9.20 -18.10
N PHE A 4 17.09 -8.70 -18.60
CA PHE A 4 16.02 -8.11 -17.80
C PHE A 4 14.63 -8.48 -18.35
N GLY A 5 14.56 -9.61 -19.05
CA GLY A 5 13.30 -10.31 -19.28
C GLY A 5 13.30 -11.52 -18.37
N ASP A 6 12.14 -11.81 -17.78
CA ASP A 6 11.80 -13.08 -17.12
C ASP A 6 12.09 -13.17 -15.60
N ASN A 7 11.31 -12.44 -14.78
CA ASN A 7 10.89 -12.92 -13.44
C ASN A 7 9.76 -12.07 -12.79
N PHE A 8 8.84 -11.48 -13.57
CA PHE A 8 7.66 -10.79 -13.00
C PHE A 8 6.36 -11.56 -13.26
N GLU A 9 6.45 -12.89 -13.37
CA GLU A 9 5.33 -13.80 -13.09
C GLU A 9 5.45 -14.30 -11.65
N GLN A 10 5.46 -13.39 -10.68
CA GLN A 10 4.84 -13.70 -9.41
C GLN A 10 3.44 -13.14 -9.55
N SER A 11 2.47 -14.04 -9.68
CA SER A 11 1.06 -13.73 -9.49
C SER A 11 0.95 -12.82 -8.27
N GLU A 12 0.74 -11.52 -8.49
CA GLU A 12 0.29 -10.59 -7.47
C GLU A 12 -1.10 -11.09 -7.08
N VAL A 13 -1.12 -12.04 -6.16
CA VAL A 13 -2.34 -12.40 -5.44
C VAL A 13 -2.58 -11.19 -4.55
N ASP A 14 -3.29 -10.22 -5.11
CA ASP A 14 -3.82 -9.08 -4.38
C ASP A 14 -4.49 -9.63 -3.12
N PRO A 15 -4.00 -9.29 -1.91
CA PRO A 15 -4.61 -9.75 -0.67
C PRO A 15 -6.09 -9.38 -0.56
N ALA A 16 -6.53 -8.33 -1.28
CA ALA A 16 -7.94 -7.97 -1.40
C ALA A 16 -8.73 -8.93 -2.32
N ALA A 17 -8.09 -9.56 -3.30
CA ALA A 17 -8.72 -10.56 -4.17
C ALA A 17 -9.05 -11.85 -3.42
N GLU A 18 -8.20 -12.28 -2.48
CA GLU A 18 -8.49 -13.46 -1.64
C GLU A 18 -9.66 -13.19 -0.68
N PHE A 19 -9.79 -11.96 -0.17
CA PHE A 19 -10.92 -11.52 0.64
C PHE A 19 -12.22 -11.44 -0.18
N LEU A 20 -12.19 -10.84 -1.37
CA LEU A 20 -13.35 -10.77 -2.26
C LEU A 20 -13.81 -12.15 -2.72
N ALA A 21 -12.90 -13.08 -3.02
CA ALA A 21 -13.25 -14.45 -3.37
C ALA A 21 -13.88 -15.21 -2.19
N ARG A 22 -13.39 -14.98 -0.97
CA ARG A 22 -13.97 -15.57 0.25
C ARG A 22 -15.38 -15.05 0.53
N GLU A 23 -15.61 -13.74 0.36
CA GLU A 23 -16.94 -13.12 0.49
C GLU A 23 -17.89 -13.59 -0.62
N GLN A 24 -17.42 -13.70 -1.87
CA GLN A 24 -18.23 -14.22 -2.97
C GLN A 24 -18.65 -15.68 -2.75
N ASN A 25 -17.75 -16.52 -2.22
CA ASN A 25 -18.08 -17.91 -1.91
C ASN A 25 -19.04 -18.03 -0.71
N ALA A 26 -18.98 -17.09 0.25
CA ALA A 26 -19.93 -16.98 1.35
C ALA A 26 -21.33 -16.51 0.89
N LEU A 27 -21.39 -15.68 -0.16
CA LEU A 27 -22.65 -15.21 -0.75
C LEU A 27 -23.27 -16.22 -1.72
N ALA A 28 -22.46 -17.02 -2.42
CA ALA A 28 -22.93 -18.05 -3.35
C ALA A 28 -23.70 -19.18 -2.66
N GLY A 29 -23.43 -19.45 -1.37
CA GLY A 29 -24.18 -20.42 -0.57
C GLY A 29 -25.59 -19.95 -0.16
N LEU A 30 -25.91 -18.66 -0.32
CA LEU A 30 -27.23 -18.10 0.01
C LEU A 30 -28.21 -18.12 -1.17
N GLU A 31 -27.72 -18.32 -2.40
CA GLU A 31 -28.56 -18.38 -3.61
C GLU A 31 -29.30 -19.73 -3.75
N ASP A 32 -28.76 -20.81 -3.16
CA ASP A 32 -29.39 -22.15 -3.17
C ASP A 32 -30.50 -22.34 -2.10
N GLU A 33 -30.66 -21.42 -1.13
CA GLU A 33 -31.69 -21.50 -0.08
C GLU A 33 -32.93 -20.62 -0.34
N ILE A 34 -32.96 -19.86 -1.44
CA ILE A 34 -34.13 -19.06 -1.83
C ILE A 34 -34.96 -19.88 -2.83
N PRO A 35 -36.19 -20.32 -2.50
CA PRO A 35 -37.03 -21.04 -3.46
C PRO A 35 -37.35 -20.14 -4.67
N PRO A 36 -37.32 -20.65 -5.91
CA PRO A 36 -37.50 -19.85 -7.11
C PRO A 36 -38.92 -19.29 -7.17
N VAL A 37 -39.04 -17.96 -7.10
CA VAL A 37 -40.23 -17.26 -7.59
C VAL A 37 -40.17 -17.25 -9.11
N ALA A 38 -41.09 -18.00 -9.73
CA ALA A 38 -41.23 -18.09 -11.18
C ALA A 38 -41.56 -16.71 -11.82
N PRO A 39 -41.22 -16.52 -13.10
CA PRO A 39 -40.83 -15.23 -13.65
C PRO A 39 -42.04 -14.41 -14.14
N GLY A 40 -42.12 -13.17 -13.68
CA GLY A 40 -43.09 -12.17 -14.12
C GLY A 40 -42.39 -10.86 -14.47
N ALA A 41 -41.75 -10.86 -15.63
CA ALA A 41 -41.50 -9.75 -16.55
C ALA A 41 -41.18 -8.33 -16.03
N ALA A 42 -40.13 -7.81 -16.67
CA ALA A 42 -39.97 -6.43 -17.14
C ALA A 42 -39.30 -5.44 -16.17
N ALA A 43 -38.00 -5.28 -16.45
CA ALA A 43 -37.28 -4.01 -16.56
C ALA A 43 -38.11 -2.75 -16.29
N LEU A 44 -37.68 -1.96 -15.30
CA LEU A 44 -37.94 -0.54 -15.32
C LEU A 44 -36.62 0.22 -15.21
N ALA A 45 -36.29 0.83 -16.34
CA ALA A 45 -35.26 1.82 -16.50
C ALA A 45 -35.63 3.11 -15.75
N SER A 46 -34.58 3.87 -15.45
CA SER A 46 -34.54 5.34 -15.46
C SER A 46 -35.68 6.07 -14.74
N ASN A 47 -35.34 6.56 -13.55
CA ASN A 47 -36.10 7.57 -12.84
C ASN A 47 -36.04 8.90 -13.62
N GLY A 48 -37.16 9.29 -14.25
CA GLY A 48 -37.32 10.53 -15.00
C GLY A 48 -38.68 11.15 -14.72
N SER A 49 -38.65 12.31 -14.07
CA SER A 49 -39.74 13.27 -13.77
C SER A 49 -40.72 13.49 -14.93
N VAL A 50 -42.03 13.65 -14.63
CA VAL A 50 -42.84 14.88 -14.86
C VAL A 50 -44.33 14.67 -14.47
N ASP A 51 -44.92 15.70 -13.86
CA ASP A 51 -46.33 15.91 -13.49
C ASP A 51 -47.38 15.78 -14.61
N GLY A 52 -48.63 15.45 -14.23
CA GLY A 52 -49.84 15.75 -15.02
C GLY A 52 -51.06 14.84 -14.77
N ASP A 53 -52.02 15.29 -13.96
CA ASP A 53 -53.43 14.85 -13.79
C ASP A 53 -54.19 14.47 -15.11
N PRO A 54 -55.40 13.81 -15.09
CA PRO A 54 -56.29 13.47 -13.97
C PRO A 54 -56.87 12.03 -13.96
N VAL A 55 -57.52 11.71 -12.84
CA VAL A 55 -58.40 10.55 -12.57
C VAL A 55 -59.47 10.29 -13.65
N PRO A 56 -59.81 9.00 -13.92
CA PRO A 56 -61.20 8.62 -14.12
C PRO A 56 -61.67 7.64 -13.03
N LYS A 57 -62.80 8.03 -12.46
CA LYS A 57 -63.61 7.34 -11.46
C LYS A 57 -64.17 6.05 -12.05
N ALA A 58 -63.93 4.91 -11.40
CA ALA A 58 -64.77 3.72 -11.55
C ALA A 58 -65.10 3.25 -10.13
N GLU A 59 -66.30 3.61 -9.71
CA GLU A 59 -67.00 3.05 -8.56
C GLU A 59 -67.43 1.63 -8.95
N ASP A 60 -67.08 0.63 -8.14
CA ASP A 60 -68.05 -0.34 -7.60
C ASP A 60 -67.32 -1.26 -6.59
N ASP A 61 -67.70 -1.08 -5.33
CA ASP A 61 -67.96 -2.11 -4.32
C ASP A 61 -67.04 -3.34 -4.22
N ASN A 62 -66.36 -3.46 -3.07
CA ASN A 62 -66.36 -4.69 -2.26
C ASN A 62 -65.95 -4.36 -0.82
N ASP A 63 -66.98 -4.25 0.02
CA ASP A 63 -67.09 -4.57 1.44
C ASP A 63 -65.85 -4.60 2.34
N ASP A 64 -65.85 -3.66 3.30
CA ASP A 64 -66.00 -4.00 4.73
C ASP A 64 -65.22 -5.22 5.24
N PHE A 65 -63.91 -5.05 5.49
CA PHE A 65 -63.23 -5.79 6.56
C PHE A 65 -62.83 -4.82 7.68
N ALA A 66 -63.82 -4.15 8.24
CA ALA A 66 -63.71 -3.51 9.54
C ALA A 66 -63.68 -4.59 10.63
N GLY A 67 -62.62 -4.59 11.44
CA GLY A 67 -62.70 -5.05 12.83
C GLY A 67 -62.45 -6.53 13.09
N PHE A 68 -61.17 -6.93 13.06
CA PHE A 68 -60.69 -7.90 14.05
C PHE A 68 -59.53 -7.29 14.85
N THR A 69 -59.87 -6.34 15.73
CA THR A 69 -58.96 -5.96 16.81
C THR A 69 -58.98 -7.10 17.83
N VAL A 70 -58.05 -8.05 17.69
CA VAL A 70 -57.77 -9.02 18.75
C VAL A 70 -57.44 -8.22 20.01
N PRO A 71 -58.17 -8.38 21.12
CA PRO A 71 -57.78 -7.74 22.37
C PRO A 71 -56.37 -8.24 22.69
N LYS A 72 -55.40 -7.32 22.81
CA LYS A 72 -54.04 -7.61 23.26
C LYS A 72 -54.12 -8.20 24.66
N GLN A 73 -54.22 -9.53 24.75
CA GLN A 73 -54.07 -10.22 26.02
C GLN A 73 -52.66 -9.91 26.49
N VAL A 74 -52.56 -9.08 27.52
CA VAL A 74 -51.31 -8.84 28.25
C VAL A 74 -51.07 -10.10 29.08
N THR A 75 -50.67 -11.17 28.41
CA THR A 75 -50.09 -12.33 29.09
C THR A 75 -48.67 -11.92 29.43
N GLU A 76 -48.38 -11.74 30.71
CA GLU A 76 -47.01 -11.55 31.19
C GLU A 76 -46.13 -12.61 30.52
N GLU A 77 -45.08 -12.18 29.83
CA GLU A 77 -44.22 -13.09 29.07
C GLU A 77 -43.75 -14.22 30.00
N PRO A 78 -43.94 -15.50 29.63
CA PRO A 78 -43.51 -16.61 30.46
C PRO A 78 -42.04 -16.44 30.87
N GLU A 79 -41.74 -16.54 32.17
CA GLU A 79 -40.39 -16.22 32.71
C GLU A 79 -39.24 -16.95 31.98
N LYS A 80 -39.52 -18.13 31.42
CA LYS A 80 -38.56 -18.89 30.60
C LYS A 80 -38.20 -18.18 29.29
N ILE A 81 -39.16 -17.56 28.62
CA ILE A 81 -38.95 -16.79 27.39
C ILE A 81 -38.23 -15.49 27.73
N ARG A 82 -38.56 -14.87 28.87
CA ARG A 82 -37.85 -13.68 29.37
C ARG A 82 -36.36 -13.98 29.60
N LYS A 83 -36.05 -15.04 30.36
CA LYS A 83 -34.67 -15.50 30.58
C LYS A 83 -33.95 -15.85 29.27
N TRP A 84 -34.62 -16.53 28.34
CA TRP A 84 -34.02 -16.85 27.04
C TRP A 84 -33.69 -15.60 26.22
N ARG A 85 -34.57 -14.59 26.20
CA ARG A 85 -34.30 -13.31 25.52
C ARG A 85 -33.17 -12.53 26.18
N GLU A 86 -33.14 -12.50 27.51
CA GLU A 86 -32.06 -11.89 28.29
C GLU A 86 -30.71 -12.57 27.97
N ASP A 87 -30.66 -13.91 27.97
CA ASP A 87 -29.46 -14.70 27.66
C ASP A 87 -29.01 -14.53 26.20
N GLN A 88 -29.94 -14.52 25.24
CA GLN A 88 -29.62 -14.27 23.82
C GLN A 88 -29.11 -12.84 23.60
N LYS A 89 -29.76 -11.85 24.23
CA LYS A 89 -29.33 -10.45 24.16
C LYS A 89 -27.93 -10.29 24.73
N ALA A 90 -27.66 -10.88 25.91
CA ALA A 90 -26.34 -10.83 26.52
C ALA A 90 -25.27 -11.51 25.64
N ARG A 91 -25.60 -12.62 24.99
CA ARG A 91 -24.68 -13.31 24.06
C ARG A 91 -24.39 -12.49 22.81
N LEU A 92 -25.38 -11.78 22.27
CA LEU A 92 -25.19 -10.87 21.13
C LEU A 92 -24.31 -9.68 21.54
N GLU A 93 -24.61 -9.05 22.67
CA GLU A 93 -23.83 -7.93 23.19
C GLU A 93 -22.36 -8.31 23.47
N GLU A 94 -22.09 -9.54 23.92
CA GLU A 94 -20.72 -10.03 24.08
C GLU A 94 -20.00 -10.18 22.73
N LYS A 95 -20.69 -10.69 21.70
CA LYS A 95 -20.12 -10.80 20.34
C LYS A 95 -19.84 -9.42 19.75
N ASP A 96 -20.78 -8.49 19.86
CA ASP A 96 -20.63 -7.12 19.38
C ASP A 96 -19.41 -6.46 20.06
N ARG A 97 -19.23 -6.69 21.37
CA ARG A 97 -18.06 -6.19 22.11
C ARG A 97 -16.75 -6.82 21.66
N GLU A 98 -16.72 -8.12 21.38
CA GLU A 98 -15.54 -8.79 20.83
C GLU A 98 -15.18 -8.27 19.43
N GLU A 99 -16.17 -8.01 18.60
CA GLU A 99 -15.99 -7.43 17.25
C GLU A 99 -15.45 -6.01 17.33
N GLU A 100 -16.02 -5.16 18.20
CA GLU A 100 -15.52 -3.81 18.44
C GLU A 100 -14.07 -3.84 18.94
N ARG A 101 -13.74 -4.72 19.90
CA ARG A 101 -12.38 -4.87 20.41
C ARG A 101 -11.39 -5.25 19.30
N LYS A 102 -11.72 -6.26 18.47
CA LYS A 102 -10.87 -6.66 17.34
C LYS A 102 -10.71 -5.53 16.32
N LYS A 103 -11.77 -4.76 16.08
CA LYS A 103 -11.74 -3.61 15.17
C LYS A 103 -10.83 -2.50 15.71
N GLU A 104 -10.85 -2.24 17.01
CA GLU A 104 -9.95 -1.29 17.66
C GLU A 104 -8.50 -1.76 17.65
N GLU A 105 -8.25 -3.04 17.97
CA GLU A 105 -6.92 -3.67 17.89
C GLU A 105 -6.33 -3.53 16.47
N LEU A 106 -7.12 -3.81 15.42
CA LEU A 106 -6.69 -3.65 14.04
C LEU A 106 -6.38 -2.20 13.68
N ARG A 107 -7.18 -1.24 14.15
CA ARG A 107 -6.91 0.19 13.94
C ARG A 107 -5.66 0.66 14.67
N GLU A 108 -5.44 0.19 15.89
CA GLU A 108 -4.23 0.51 16.64
C GLU A 108 -3.00 -0.10 15.97
N GLN A 109 -3.09 -1.35 15.50
CA GLN A 109 -2.02 -2.00 14.78
C GLN A 109 -1.66 -1.24 13.50
N ALA A 110 -2.65 -0.88 12.68
CA ALA A 110 -2.43 -0.12 11.45
C ALA A 110 -1.80 1.26 11.73
N ARG A 111 -2.23 1.93 12.81
CA ARG A 111 -1.64 3.21 13.25
C ARG A 111 -0.19 3.05 13.71
N LYS A 112 0.11 2.03 14.53
CA LYS A 112 1.48 1.72 14.97
C LYS A 112 2.39 1.42 13.80
N GLU A 113 1.94 0.58 12.86
CA GLU A 113 2.71 0.24 11.67
C GLU A 113 3.02 1.47 10.82
N LEU A 114 2.06 2.38 10.66
CA LEU A 114 2.27 3.64 9.96
C LEU A 114 3.29 4.54 10.68
N GLU A 115 3.17 4.69 12.01
CA GLU A 115 4.12 5.44 12.82
C GLU A 115 5.54 4.86 12.73
N ASP A 116 5.66 3.54 12.80
CA ASP A 116 6.95 2.86 12.73
C ASP A 116 7.56 2.94 11.32
N TRP A 117 6.75 2.92 10.27
CA TRP A 117 7.20 3.20 8.91
C TRP A 117 7.78 4.61 8.79
N TYR A 118 7.10 5.63 9.33
CA TYR A 118 7.61 7.00 9.31
C TYR A 118 8.92 7.14 10.09
N LYS A 119 9.04 6.52 11.27
CA LYS A 119 10.30 6.51 12.03
C LYS A 119 11.44 5.88 11.23
N HIS A 120 11.21 4.70 10.67
CA HIS A 120 12.22 4.00 9.88
C HIS A 120 12.60 4.81 8.62
N HIS A 121 11.63 5.45 7.98
CA HIS A 121 11.87 6.31 6.82
C HIS A 121 12.71 7.53 7.19
N GLU A 122 12.38 8.21 8.28
CA GLU A 122 13.14 9.35 8.80
C GLU A 122 14.58 8.93 9.16
N GLU A 123 14.75 7.81 9.87
CA GLU A 123 16.06 7.25 10.20
C GLU A 123 16.88 6.94 8.94
N THR A 124 16.26 6.33 7.93
CA THR A 124 16.91 6.01 6.65
C THR A 124 17.37 7.28 5.92
N ILE A 125 16.52 8.30 5.89
CA ILE A 125 16.86 9.62 5.31
C ILE A 125 18.00 10.26 6.11
N SER A 126 17.90 10.25 7.43
CA SER A 126 18.91 10.85 8.33
C SER A 126 20.26 10.16 8.16
N LYS A 127 20.28 8.82 8.11
CA LYS A 127 21.47 8.01 7.87
C LYS A 127 22.07 8.28 6.49
N THR A 128 21.25 8.35 5.44
CA THR A 128 21.71 8.68 4.09
C THR A 128 22.31 10.10 4.03
N LYS A 129 21.64 11.09 4.63
CA LYS A 129 22.15 12.46 4.73
C LYS A 129 23.47 12.51 5.50
N ALA A 130 23.59 11.80 6.62
CA ALA A 130 24.80 11.73 7.42
C ALA A 130 25.95 11.05 6.67
N ALA A 131 25.68 9.94 5.97
CA ALA A 131 26.65 9.25 5.14
C ALA A 131 27.15 10.15 4.01
N ASN A 132 26.26 10.85 3.29
CA ASN A 132 26.66 11.80 2.24
C ASN A 132 27.50 12.95 2.79
N ARG A 133 27.12 13.54 3.93
CA ARG A 133 27.94 14.58 4.58
C ARG A 133 29.31 14.07 5.01
N ASN A 134 29.39 12.83 5.51
CA ASN A 134 30.65 12.24 5.92
C ASN A 134 31.54 11.91 4.70
N ALA A 135 30.96 11.35 3.64
CA ALA A 135 31.65 11.10 2.39
C ALA A 135 32.20 12.39 1.77
N GLU A 136 31.42 13.47 1.78
CA GLU A 136 31.88 14.78 1.31
C GLU A 136 33.03 15.32 2.17
N LYS A 137 32.91 15.24 3.50
CA LYS A 137 34.00 15.65 4.42
C LYS A 137 35.28 14.85 4.17
N GLN A 138 35.18 13.55 3.95
CA GLN A 138 36.32 12.69 3.63
C GLN A 138 36.92 13.05 2.28
N PHE A 139 36.08 13.25 1.26
CA PHE A 139 36.52 13.65 -0.08
C PHE A 139 37.26 15.00 -0.07
N VAL A 140 36.73 15.98 0.66
CA VAL A 140 37.39 17.29 0.84
C VAL A 140 38.71 17.15 1.59
N ALA A 141 38.74 16.40 2.70
CA ALA A 141 39.96 16.19 3.48
C ALA A 141 41.08 15.50 2.66
N GLU A 142 40.75 14.47 1.89
CA GLU A 142 41.69 13.79 0.98
C GLU A 142 42.19 14.72 -0.16
N THR A 143 41.43 15.75 -0.52
CA THR A 143 41.79 16.70 -1.58
C THR A 143 42.65 17.85 -1.05
N ASP A 144 42.39 18.31 0.18
CA ASP A 144 43.05 19.46 0.82
C ASP A 144 44.42 19.13 1.45
N GLU A 145 44.74 17.86 1.70
CA GLU A 145 46.10 17.41 2.06
C GLU A 145 47.06 17.59 0.87
N ILE A 146 47.46 18.84 0.65
CA ILE A 146 48.46 19.22 -0.36
C ILE A 146 49.83 19.23 0.31
N GLU A 147 50.38 18.03 0.51
CA GLU A 147 51.79 17.89 0.88
C GLU A 147 52.68 18.02 -0.38
N PRO A 148 53.71 18.90 -0.36
CA PRO A 148 54.64 19.04 -1.47
C PRO A 148 55.31 17.70 -1.82
N GLY A 149 55.14 17.24 -3.06
CA GLY A 149 55.67 15.96 -3.55
C GLY A 149 54.62 14.88 -3.85
N THR A 150 53.36 15.09 -3.47
CA THR A 150 52.23 14.15 -3.73
C THR A 150 51.42 14.48 -4.99
N GLU A 151 51.83 15.48 -5.78
CA GLU A 151 51.01 16.05 -6.88
C GLU A 151 50.71 15.01 -7.96
N TRP A 152 51.70 14.22 -8.36
CA TRP A 152 51.51 13.16 -9.36
C TRP A 152 50.68 11.99 -8.86
N GLU A 153 50.73 11.71 -7.55
CA GLU A 153 49.87 10.71 -6.93
C GLU A 153 48.40 11.16 -6.95
N ARG A 154 48.13 12.44 -6.66
CA ARG A 154 46.78 13.03 -6.77
C ARG A 154 46.26 13.03 -8.20
N ILE A 155 47.07 13.48 -9.17
CA ILE A 155 46.69 13.46 -10.60
C ILE A 155 46.37 12.02 -11.05
N ALA A 156 47.18 11.04 -10.63
CA ALA A 156 46.94 9.65 -10.94
C ALA A 156 45.65 9.10 -10.30
N LYS A 157 45.31 9.47 -9.05
CA LYS A 157 44.04 9.05 -8.41
C LYS A 157 42.80 9.52 -9.20
N LEU A 158 42.89 10.68 -9.85
CA LEU A 158 41.80 11.22 -10.69
C LEU A 158 41.77 10.62 -12.10
N CYS A 159 42.84 9.93 -12.52
CA CYS A 159 42.92 9.32 -13.84
C CYS A 159 42.39 7.89 -13.82
N ASP A 160 41.44 7.59 -14.72
CA ASP A 160 40.99 6.23 -14.94
C ASP A 160 42.02 5.46 -15.80
N PHE A 161 42.68 4.47 -15.19
CA PHE A 161 43.65 3.60 -15.85
C PHE A 161 43.06 2.30 -16.38
N ASN A 162 41.76 2.06 -16.20
CA ASN A 162 41.12 0.87 -16.74
C ASN A 162 41.09 0.96 -18.28
N PRO A 163 41.66 -0.01 -19.01
CA PRO A 163 41.64 0.00 -20.47
C PRO A 163 40.23 -0.20 -21.05
N LYS A 164 39.29 -0.77 -20.27
CA LYS A 164 37.92 -1.08 -20.73
C LYS A 164 36.93 0.08 -20.58
N THR A 165 37.26 1.09 -19.80
CA THR A 165 36.39 2.24 -19.51
C THR A 165 36.69 3.44 -20.39
N ASN A 166 37.65 3.33 -21.32
CA ASN A 166 38.00 4.42 -22.21
C ASN A 166 36.87 4.67 -23.22
N LYS A 167 36.00 5.65 -22.91
CA LYS A 167 34.93 6.13 -23.79
C LYS A 167 35.41 7.21 -24.78
N SER A 168 36.69 7.61 -24.71
CA SER A 168 37.26 8.62 -25.61
C SER A 168 37.62 8.03 -26.96
N SER A 169 37.31 8.74 -28.04
CA SER A 169 37.74 8.40 -29.40
C SER A 169 39.24 8.61 -29.64
N LYS A 170 39.91 9.36 -28.75
CA LYS A 170 41.35 9.62 -28.83
C LYS A 170 42.11 8.58 -28.04
N ASP A 171 43.27 8.16 -28.56
CA ASP A 171 44.19 7.31 -27.82
C ASP A 171 44.91 8.14 -26.73
N ILE A 172 44.61 7.81 -25.47
CA ILE A 172 45.18 8.46 -24.29
C ILE A 172 46.25 7.56 -23.64
N SER A 173 46.60 6.42 -24.25
CA SER A 173 47.52 5.42 -23.67
C SER A 173 48.89 6.01 -23.34
N ARG A 174 49.43 6.86 -24.21
CA ARG A 174 50.71 7.57 -23.97
C ARG A 174 50.62 8.52 -22.77
N MET A 175 49.53 9.29 -22.67
CA MET A 175 49.32 10.22 -21.55
C MET A 175 49.17 9.46 -20.23
N ARG A 176 48.38 8.37 -20.22
CA ARG A 176 48.23 7.49 -19.05
C ARG A 176 49.57 6.90 -18.61
N SER A 177 50.39 6.44 -19.57
CA SER A 177 51.74 5.92 -19.29
C SER A 177 52.66 6.97 -18.68
N ILE A 178 52.64 8.21 -19.20
CA ILE A 178 53.42 9.32 -18.65
C ILE A 178 52.99 9.66 -17.21
N ILE A 179 51.68 9.73 -16.94
CA ILE A 179 51.17 10.02 -15.59
C ILE A 179 51.58 8.94 -14.59
N LEU A 180 51.52 7.65 -14.98
CA LEU A 180 51.99 6.54 -14.13
C LEU A 180 53.50 6.61 -13.86
N GLN A 181 54.30 6.94 -14.88
CA GLN A 181 55.73 7.09 -14.72
C GLN A 181 56.07 8.21 -13.74
N LEU A 182 55.37 9.35 -13.83
CA LEU A 182 55.58 10.50 -12.94
C LEU A 182 55.09 10.23 -11.51
N LYS A 183 54.07 9.36 -11.33
CA LYS A 183 53.69 8.84 -10.01
C LYS A 183 54.78 7.96 -9.40
N GLN A 184 55.38 7.06 -10.18
CA GLN A 184 56.40 6.12 -9.69
C GLN A 184 57.76 6.77 -9.49
N ASN A 185 58.11 7.74 -10.34
CA ASN A 185 59.39 8.43 -10.35
C ASN A 185 59.14 9.95 -10.39
N PRO A 186 58.85 10.58 -9.24
CA PRO A 186 58.60 12.01 -9.17
C PRO A 186 59.84 12.81 -9.58
N ILE A 187 59.63 13.87 -10.35
CA ILE A 187 60.71 14.76 -10.81
C ILE A 187 61.24 15.52 -9.59
N GLN A 188 62.51 15.29 -9.24
CA GLN A 188 63.18 16.04 -8.19
C GLN A 188 63.25 17.51 -8.59
N ALA A 189 62.66 18.41 -7.81
CA ALA A 189 62.71 19.84 -8.07
C ALA A 189 64.16 20.33 -7.95
N THR A 190 64.82 20.59 -9.08
CA THR A 190 66.15 21.18 -9.08
C THR A 190 66.01 22.65 -8.68
N LYS A 191 66.47 23.00 -7.47
CA LYS A 191 66.66 24.40 -7.10
C LYS A 191 67.68 24.99 -8.07
N LYS A 192 67.23 25.82 -9.00
CA LYS A 192 68.14 26.68 -9.77
C LYS A 192 68.81 27.62 -8.76
N VAL A 193 70.12 27.44 -8.62
CA VAL A 193 71.03 28.32 -7.88
C VAL A 193 71.13 29.66 -8.59
#